data_AF-A0A935M0J0-F1
#
_entry.id   AF-A0A935M0J0-F1
#
_cell.length_a   1.000
_cell.length_b   1.000
_cell.length_c   1.000
_cell.angle_alpha   90.00
_cell.angle_beta   90.00
_cell.angle_gamma   90.00
#
_symmetry.space_group_name_H-M   'P 1'
#
loop_
_entity.id
_entity.type
_entity.pdbx_description
1 polymer ?
#
loop_
_entity_poly.entity_id
_entity_poly.type
_entity_poly.pdbx_seq_one_letter_code
_entity_poly.pdbx_strand_id
1 'polypeptide(L)'
;MSKEDSNTVLVPVPSDWARVHGVLVKAWESRSDAGIPKPPVPLILAGAAFSTADAIRGRWRETLTWARQYGFHDLLIAELPAPPDEDVAERIAGVSADGKGWWPVWGEQIHPPKPTPTKEALVEAMSNLKRDWNAIAGDELSRITRPIDFAGRKSRRLIVSADPAKRPPWGSWYWIEDNPRAFTAFRRAVNDAISPLEVDDITFNTNGWEVLHT
;
A
#
# COMPACT_ATOMS: atom_id res chain seq x y z
N MET A 1 43.32 15.42 16.61
CA MET A 1 42.19 14.90 15.81
C MET A 1 41.17 16.01 15.70
N SER A 2 41.20 16.70 14.56
CA SER A 2 40.45 17.91 14.28
C SER A 2 38.96 17.62 14.12
N LYS A 3 38.12 18.53 14.62
CA LYS A 3 36.65 18.50 14.56
C LYS A 3 36.13 18.96 13.18
N GLU A 4 36.57 18.31 12.12
CA GLU A 4 36.07 18.52 10.76
C GLU A 4 35.87 17.14 10.15
N ASP A 5 34.62 16.63 10.16
CA ASP A 5 34.17 15.52 9.29
C ASP A 5 32.71 15.08 9.52
N SER A 6 31.98 15.68 10.48
CA SER A 6 30.53 15.44 10.61
C SER A 6 29.71 16.40 9.74
N ASN A 7 30.01 16.49 8.44
CA ASN A 7 29.05 17.05 7.49
C ASN A 7 28.01 15.96 7.19
N THR A 8 27.19 15.64 8.19
CA THR A 8 26.13 14.63 8.08
C THR A 8 25.09 15.19 7.14
N VAL A 9 25.21 14.86 5.84
CA VAL A 9 24.20 15.23 4.87
C VAL A 9 22.94 14.44 5.20
N LEU A 10 21.99 15.12 5.85
CA LEU A 10 20.74 14.52 6.29
C LEU A 10 19.96 14.00 5.09
N VAL A 11 19.41 12.80 5.23
CA VAL A 11 18.56 12.19 4.23
C VAL A 11 17.21 12.90 4.25
N PRO A 12 16.66 13.35 3.11
CA PRO A 12 15.33 13.94 3.07
C PRO A 12 14.26 12.93 3.50
N VAL A 13 13.11 13.43 3.95
CA VAL A 13 11.96 12.56 4.25
C VAL A 13 11.53 11.76 3.00
N PRO A 14 10.97 10.54 3.15
CA PRO A 14 10.73 9.64 2.01
C PRO A 14 9.89 10.24 0.87
N SER A 15 8.89 11.04 1.20
CA SER A 15 8.05 11.74 0.21
C SER A 15 8.83 12.75 -0.62
N ASP A 16 9.75 13.49 0.00
CA ASP A 16 10.59 14.46 -0.68
C ASP A 16 11.66 13.78 -1.53
N TRP A 17 12.28 12.70 -1.03
CA TRP A 17 13.21 11.93 -1.83
C TRP A 17 12.52 11.32 -3.07
N ALA A 18 11.31 10.79 -2.91
CA ALA A 18 10.51 10.27 -4.03
C ALA A 18 10.22 11.36 -5.07
N ARG A 19 9.81 12.55 -4.63
CA ARG A 19 9.51 13.69 -5.50
C ARG A 19 10.76 14.14 -6.27
N VAL A 20 11.86 14.41 -5.57
CA VAL A 20 13.14 14.82 -6.16
C VAL A 20 13.61 13.77 -7.17
N HIS A 21 13.58 12.48 -6.81
CA HIS A 21 13.96 11.41 -7.73
C HIS A 21 13.09 11.39 -8.99
N GLY A 22 11.77 11.61 -8.87
CA GLY A 22 10.89 11.73 -10.03
C GLY A 22 11.28 12.88 -10.97
N VAL A 23 11.70 14.02 -10.42
CA VAL A 23 12.20 15.15 -11.21
C VAL A 23 13.54 14.82 -11.89
N LEU A 24 14.47 14.20 -11.16
CA LEU A 24 15.77 13.77 -11.71
C LEU A 24 15.63 12.75 -12.83
N VAL A 25 14.72 11.78 -12.70
CA VAL A 25 14.44 10.78 -13.75
C VAL A 25 13.92 11.46 -15.01
N LYS A 26 12.94 12.38 -14.88
CA LYS A 26 12.41 13.12 -16.04
C LYS A 26 13.49 13.95 -16.73
N ALA A 27 14.33 14.64 -15.95
CA ALA A 27 15.42 15.45 -16.49
C ALA A 27 16.47 14.56 -17.18
N TRP A 28 16.81 13.40 -16.59
CA TRP A 28 17.69 12.42 -17.19
C TRP A 28 17.14 11.87 -18.52
N GLU A 29 15.87 11.46 -18.56
CA GLU A 29 15.21 10.98 -19.79
C GLU A 29 15.21 12.04 -20.89
N SER A 30 15.05 13.33 -20.53
CA SER A 30 15.03 14.43 -21.50
C SER A 30 16.37 14.70 -22.18
N ARG A 31 17.50 14.33 -21.55
CA ARG A 31 18.84 14.58 -22.11
C ARG A 31 19.22 13.65 -23.26
N SER A 32 18.54 12.51 -23.43
CA SER A 32 18.80 11.54 -24.50
C SER A 32 20.29 11.16 -24.68
N ASP A 33 21.05 11.13 -23.58
CA ASP A 33 22.47 10.77 -23.57
C ASP A 33 22.65 9.38 -22.95
N ALA A 34 22.99 8.39 -23.79
CA ALA A 34 23.19 7.01 -23.38
C ALA A 34 24.41 6.82 -22.45
N GLY A 35 25.32 7.80 -22.36
CA GLY A 35 26.48 7.77 -21.48
C GLY A 35 26.18 8.14 -20.02
N ILE A 36 24.99 8.67 -19.74
CA ILE A 36 24.57 9.04 -18.38
C ILE A 36 23.76 7.88 -17.78
N PRO A 37 24.23 7.22 -16.70
CA PRO A 37 23.45 6.21 -16.02
C PRO A 37 22.22 6.83 -15.36
N LYS A 38 21.16 6.02 -15.19
CA LYS A 38 19.94 6.43 -14.48
C LYS A 38 20.27 6.87 -13.04
N PRO A 39 19.58 7.88 -12.48
CA PRO A 39 19.78 8.27 -11.07
C PRO A 39 19.57 7.09 -10.11
N PRO A 40 20.33 7.03 -8.99
CA PRO A 40 20.14 6.01 -7.97
C PRO A 40 18.71 6.00 -7.44
N VAL A 41 18.13 4.80 -7.35
CA VAL A 41 16.76 4.62 -6.84
C VAL A 41 16.75 4.83 -5.32
N PRO A 42 15.85 5.68 -4.79
CA PRO A 42 15.73 5.91 -3.35
C PRO A 42 15.45 4.62 -2.58
N LEU A 43 16.12 4.42 -1.45
CA LEU A 43 15.81 3.35 -0.51
C LEU A 43 14.67 3.80 0.42
N ILE A 44 13.47 3.88 -0.14
CA ILE A 44 12.23 4.25 0.56
C ILE A 44 11.24 3.07 0.54
N LEU A 45 10.25 3.08 1.46
CA LEU A 45 9.22 2.03 1.57
C LEU A 45 9.83 0.61 1.63
N ALA A 46 9.51 -0.26 0.67
CA ALA A 46 10.05 -1.61 0.59
C ALA A 46 11.59 -1.64 0.50
N GLY A 47 12.23 -0.61 -0.08
CA GLY A 47 13.68 -0.49 -0.08
C GLY A 47 14.24 -0.19 1.32
N ALA A 48 13.56 0.66 2.10
CA ALA A 48 13.96 0.99 3.47
C ALA A 48 13.76 -0.19 4.43
N ALA A 49 12.70 -0.98 4.22
CA ALA A 49 12.36 -2.17 5.01
C ALA A 49 13.48 -3.21 5.11
N PHE A 50 14.39 -3.28 4.13
CA PHE A 50 15.51 -4.23 4.09
C PHE A 50 16.88 -3.53 4.15
N SER A 51 16.91 -2.25 4.53
CA SER A 51 18.13 -1.46 4.55
C SER A 51 18.45 -0.99 5.96
N THR A 52 19.75 -0.89 6.24
CA THR A 52 20.27 -0.20 7.43
C THR A 52 20.22 1.32 7.21
N ALA A 53 20.24 2.09 8.30
CA ALA A 53 20.35 3.55 8.23
C ALA A 53 21.59 3.98 7.42
N ASP A 54 22.71 3.26 7.57
CA ASP A 54 23.93 3.51 6.78
C ASP A 54 23.76 3.24 5.29
N ALA A 55 23.04 2.19 4.90
CA ALA A 55 22.73 1.92 3.50
C ALA A 55 21.85 3.03 2.90
N ILE A 56 20.87 3.52 3.67
CA ILE A 56 20.00 4.64 3.26
C ILE A 56 20.81 5.93 3.08
N ARG A 57 21.67 6.28 4.06
CA ARG A 57 22.59 7.42 3.94
C ARG A 57 23.54 7.25 2.76
N GLY A 58 24.08 6.05 2.56
CA GLY A 58 24.94 5.70 1.43
C GLY A 58 24.25 5.96 0.09
N ARG A 59 23.02 5.48 -0.07
CA ARG A 59 22.22 5.73 -1.28
C ARG A 59 21.93 7.22 -1.51
N TRP A 60 21.72 7.98 -0.44
CA TRP A 60 21.56 9.43 -0.57
C TRP A 60 22.85 10.11 -1.05
N ARG A 61 24.00 9.73 -0.49
CA ARG A 61 25.31 10.21 -0.97
C ARG A 61 25.57 9.83 -2.43
N GLU A 62 25.21 8.61 -2.85
CA GLU A 62 25.29 8.21 -4.26
C GLU A 62 24.45 9.14 -5.16
N THR A 63 23.24 9.51 -4.71
CA THR A 63 22.36 10.43 -5.45
C THR A 63 23.00 11.81 -5.60
N LEU A 64 23.60 12.34 -4.53
CA LEU A 64 24.31 13.62 -4.55
C LEU A 64 25.53 13.59 -5.48
N THR A 65 26.32 12.51 -5.42
CA THR A 65 27.48 12.30 -6.28
C THR A 65 27.07 12.19 -7.74
N TRP A 66 26.03 11.40 -8.03
CA TRP A 66 25.47 11.28 -9.38
C TRP A 66 25.02 12.64 -9.92
N ALA A 67 24.28 13.41 -9.11
CA ALA A 67 23.77 14.72 -9.54
C ALA A 67 24.92 15.70 -9.82
N ARG A 68 25.99 15.67 -9.03
CA ARG A 68 27.19 16.50 -9.29
C ARG A 68 27.92 16.05 -10.55
N GLN A 69 28.20 14.76 -10.67
CA GLN A 69 28.98 14.19 -11.77
C GLN A 69 28.32 14.42 -13.13
N TYR A 70 27.00 14.33 -13.19
CA TYR A 70 26.25 14.44 -14.43
C TYR A 70 25.52 15.79 -14.58
N GLY A 71 25.83 16.80 -13.76
CA GLY A 71 25.28 18.16 -13.94
C GLY A 71 23.77 18.29 -13.72
N PHE A 72 23.24 17.59 -12.72
CA PHE A 72 21.87 17.73 -12.18
C PHE A 72 21.86 18.32 -10.76
N HIS A 73 23.01 18.81 -10.26
CA HIS A 73 23.13 19.28 -8.88
C HIS A 73 22.21 20.46 -8.57
N ASP A 74 22.17 21.47 -9.44
CA ASP A 74 21.34 22.66 -9.23
C ASP A 74 19.85 22.32 -9.21
N LEU A 75 19.43 21.39 -10.08
CA LEU A 75 18.07 20.86 -10.09
C LEU A 75 17.75 20.13 -8.79
N LEU A 76 18.66 19.27 -8.32
CA LEU A 76 18.49 18.56 -7.05
C LEU A 76 18.33 19.56 -5.89
N ILE A 77 19.15 20.60 -5.83
CA ILE A 77 19.12 21.59 -4.74
C ILE A 77 17.86 22.46 -4.82
N ALA A 78 17.42 22.86 -6.01
CA ALA A 78 16.20 23.63 -6.20
C ALA A 78 14.94 22.87 -5.76
N GLU A 79 14.95 21.54 -5.90
CA GLU A 79 13.81 20.69 -5.55
C GLU A 79 13.83 20.21 -4.10
N LEU A 80 14.97 20.30 -3.40
CA LEU A 80 15.05 19.88 -2.01
C LEU A 80 14.39 20.91 -1.08
N PRO A 81 13.51 20.48 -0.17
CA PRO A 81 13.02 21.35 0.89
C PRO A 81 14.11 21.60 1.94
N ALA A 82 13.78 22.37 2.96
CA ALA A 82 14.63 22.51 4.14
C ALA A 82 15.02 21.12 4.69
N PRO A 83 16.27 20.94 5.15
CA PRO A 83 16.71 19.67 5.73
C PRO A 83 15.82 19.33 6.94
N PRO A 84 15.56 18.03 7.18
CA PRO A 84 14.78 17.61 8.34
C PRO A 84 15.51 17.93 9.65
N ASP A 85 14.75 18.12 10.73
CA ASP A 85 15.31 18.40 12.07
C ASP A 85 15.97 17.17 12.72
N GLU A 86 15.77 15.98 12.15
CA GLU A 86 16.24 14.69 12.66
C GLU A 86 16.81 13.80 11.55
N ASP A 87 17.55 12.77 11.95
CA ASP A 87 18.06 11.77 11.02
C ASP A 87 16.96 10.79 10.59
N VAL A 88 16.35 11.09 9.45
CA VAL A 88 15.32 10.27 8.82
C VAL A 88 15.79 8.84 8.55
N ALA A 89 17.08 8.61 8.29
CA ALA A 89 17.58 7.28 7.96
C ALA A 89 17.42 6.31 9.12
N GLU A 90 17.65 6.75 10.37
CA GLU A 90 17.43 5.93 11.57
C GLU A 90 15.94 5.59 11.75
N ARG A 91 15.06 6.55 11.46
CA ARG A 91 13.61 6.37 11.64
C ARG A 91 12.99 5.40 10.64
N ILE A 92 13.51 5.34 9.41
CA ILE A 92 12.92 4.53 8.34
C ILE A 92 13.66 3.21 8.08
N ALA A 93 14.85 3.02 8.65
CA ALA A 93 15.62 1.79 8.48
C ALA A 93 14.86 0.59 9.03
N GLY A 94 14.59 -0.39 8.17
CA GLY A 94 13.99 -1.65 8.54
C GLY A 94 15.00 -2.68 9.06
N VAL A 95 16.29 -2.35 9.11
CA VAL A 95 17.37 -3.20 9.65
C VAL A 95 18.24 -2.36 10.58
N SER A 96 18.47 -2.83 11.81
CA SER A 96 19.40 -2.22 12.76
C SER A 96 20.85 -2.38 12.32
N ALA A 97 21.75 -1.62 12.95
CA ALA A 97 23.18 -1.65 12.65
C ALA A 97 23.83 -3.04 12.86
N ASP A 98 23.28 -3.89 13.73
CA ASP A 98 23.74 -5.28 13.94
C ASP A 98 23.15 -6.28 12.93
N GLY A 99 22.50 -5.80 11.87
CA GLY A 99 21.97 -6.61 10.78
C GLY A 99 20.64 -7.30 11.09
N LYS A 100 20.04 -7.04 12.25
CA LYS A 100 18.72 -7.56 12.59
C LYS A 100 17.65 -6.67 11.94
N GLY A 101 16.72 -7.27 11.22
CA GLY A 101 15.55 -6.51 10.77
C GLY A 101 14.77 -5.91 11.95
N TRP A 102 13.83 -5.02 11.70
CA TRP A 102 12.65 -4.82 12.56
C TRP A 102 11.73 -6.07 12.53
N TRP A 103 11.89 -6.89 11.49
CA TRP A 103 11.15 -8.13 11.19
C TRP A 103 11.31 -9.31 12.17
N PRO A 104 12.48 -9.60 12.81
CA PRO A 104 12.65 -10.71 13.73
C PRO A 104 11.86 -10.55 15.03
N VAL A 105 11.55 -9.31 15.46
CA VAL A 105 10.84 -9.05 16.73
C VAL A 105 9.34 -9.34 16.62
N TRP A 106 8.77 -9.32 15.40
CA TRP A 106 7.34 -9.55 15.14
C TRP A 106 7.04 -10.80 14.33
N GLY A 107 8.03 -11.69 14.18
CA GLY A 107 7.89 -12.93 13.43
C GLY A 107 7.90 -12.68 11.93
N GLU A 108 8.71 -13.47 11.25
CA GLU A 108 8.53 -13.79 9.84
C GLU A 108 7.04 -14.01 9.55
N GLN A 109 6.42 -13.16 8.73
CA GLN A 109 5.15 -13.52 8.08
C GLN A 109 5.44 -14.61 7.03
N ILE A 110 5.96 -15.77 7.46
CA ILE A 110 5.82 -17.02 6.70
C ILE A 110 4.37 -17.46 6.89
N HIS A 111 3.44 -16.66 6.38
CA HIS A 111 2.13 -17.17 6.06
C HIS A 111 2.29 -17.85 4.70
N PRO A 112 2.22 -19.19 4.62
CA PRO A 112 2.19 -19.85 3.33
C PRO A 112 1.08 -19.18 2.50
N PRO A 113 1.29 -18.92 1.20
CA PRO A 113 0.26 -18.32 0.37
C PRO A 113 -1.02 -19.14 0.50
N LYS A 114 -2.11 -18.56 1.05
CA LYS A 114 -3.33 -19.36 1.20
C LYS A 114 -3.77 -19.86 -0.19
N PRO A 115 -4.10 -21.16 -0.32
CA PRO A 115 -4.38 -21.79 -1.60
C PRO A 115 -5.52 -21.08 -2.32
N THR A 116 -5.50 -21.12 -3.64
CA THR A 116 -6.64 -20.67 -4.44
C THR A 116 -7.83 -21.59 -4.13
N PRO A 117 -9.01 -21.05 -3.81
CA PRO A 117 -10.20 -21.85 -3.52
C PRO A 117 -10.60 -22.72 -4.72
N THR A 118 -11.16 -23.90 -4.47
CA THR A 118 -11.79 -24.71 -5.52
C THR A 118 -13.10 -24.07 -5.98
N LYS A 119 -13.60 -24.47 -7.16
CA LYS A 119 -14.88 -23.97 -7.66
C LYS A 119 -16.03 -24.38 -6.75
N GLU A 120 -15.98 -25.58 -6.21
CA GLU A 120 -16.97 -26.14 -5.29
C GLU A 120 -17.02 -25.32 -4.00
N ALA A 121 -15.85 -24.96 -3.44
CA ALA A 121 -15.78 -24.11 -2.25
C ALA A 121 -16.34 -22.71 -2.50
N LEU A 122 -16.14 -22.14 -3.70
CA LEU A 122 -16.74 -20.84 -4.06
C LEU A 122 -18.26 -20.92 -4.20
N VAL A 123 -18.79 -22.01 -4.78
CA VAL A 123 -20.23 -22.24 -4.90
C VAL A 123 -20.87 -22.40 -3.52
N GLU A 124 -20.26 -23.16 -2.64
CA GLU A 124 -20.71 -23.34 -1.25
C GLU A 124 -20.69 -22.01 -0.48
N ALA A 125 -19.57 -21.28 -0.54
CA ALA A 125 -19.44 -19.98 0.10
C ALA A 125 -20.48 -18.97 -0.41
N MET A 126 -20.70 -18.91 -1.72
CA MET A 126 -21.72 -18.02 -2.31
C MET A 126 -23.14 -18.43 -1.90
N SER A 127 -23.40 -19.73 -1.77
CA SER A 127 -24.69 -20.24 -1.29
C SER A 127 -24.94 -19.86 0.16
N ASN A 128 -23.92 -19.96 1.01
CA ASN A 128 -23.99 -19.53 2.42
C ASN A 128 -24.24 -18.02 2.52
N LEU A 129 -23.48 -17.21 1.77
CA LEU A 129 -23.68 -15.75 1.74
C LEU A 129 -25.10 -15.38 1.32
N LYS A 130 -25.64 -16.01 0.28
CA LYS A 130 -27.00 -15.70 -0.22
C LYS A 130 -28.09 -16.12 0.77
N ARG A 131 -27.94 -17.29 1.39
CA ARG A 131 -28.90 -17.83 2.36
C ARG A 131 -28.94 -16.99 3.63
N ASP A 132 -27.77 -16.66 4.17
CA ASP A 132 -27.63 -16.09 5.51
C ASP A 132 -27.34 -14.56 5.48
N TRP A 133 -27.52 -13.92 4.32
CA TRP A 133 -27.11 -12.51 4.09
C TRP A 133 -27.68 -11.53 5.12
N ASN A 134 -28.95 -11.72 5.51
CA ASN A 134 -29.59 -10.85 6.50
C ASN A 134 -28.90 -10.92 7.86
N ALA A 135 -28.51 -12.12 8.32
CA ALA A 135 -27.78 -12.29 9.56
C ALA A 135 -26.34 -11.75 9.47
N ILE A 136 -25.69 -11.88 8.30
CA ILE A 136 -24.30 -11.46 8.08
C ILE A 136 -24.19 -9.93 7.97
N ALA A 137 -25.02 -9.32 7.12
CA ALA A 137 -24.98 -7.88 6.85
C ALA A 137 -25.76 -7.06 7.88
N GLY A 138 -26.71 -7.69 8.59
CA GLY A 138 -27.68 -7.01 9.44
C GLY A 138 -28.88 -6.50 8.66
N ASP A 139 -29.96 -6.18 9.38
CA ASP A 139 -31.27 -5.85 8.81
C ASP A 139 -31.27 -4.67 7.85
N GLU A 140 -30.49 -3.63 8.15
CA GLU A 140 -30.47 -2.42 7.32
C GLU A 140 -29.68 -2.64 6.03
N LEU A 141 -28.45 -3.15 6.13
CA LEU A 141 -27.57 -3.36 4.97
C LEU A 141 -28.09 -4.47 4.06
N SER A 142 -28.65 -5.55 4.60
CA SER A 142 -29.16 -6.66 3.78
C SER A 142 -30.35 -6.30 2.90
N ARG A 143 -31.10 -5.25 3.25
CA ARG A 143 -32.21 -4.73 2.41
C ARG A 143 -31.72 -3.94 1.20
N ILE A 144 -30.51 -3.40 1.28
CA ILE A 144 -29.94 -2.49 0.28
C ILE A 144 -28.68 -3.07 -0.37
N THR A 145 -28.34 -4.33 -0.07
CA THR A 145 -27.19 -5.02 -0.65
C THR A 145 -27.47 -6.50 -0.89
N ARG A 146 -26.80 -7.11 -1.88
CA ARG A 146 -26.83 -8.56 -2.13
C ARG A 146 -25.50 -9.09 -2.66
N PRO A 147 -25.01 -10.26 -2.23
CA PRO A 147 -23.80 -10.85 -2.78
C PRO A 147 -24.05 -11.35 -4.21
N ILE A 148 -23.14 -11.02 -5.13
CA ILE A 148 -23.23 -11.39 -6.55
C ILE A 148 -22.27 -12.53 -6.87
N ASP A 149 -20.96 -12.30 -6.68
CA ASP A 149 -19.91 -13.19 -7.13
C ASP A 149 -18.58 -12.95 -6.40
N PHE A 150 -17.63 -13.88 -6.54
CA PHE A 150 -16.23 -13.67 -6.18
C PHE A 150 -15.40 -13.31 -7.41
N ALA A 151 -14.45 -12.40 -7.26
CA ALA A 151 -13.60 -11.90 -8.34
C ALA A 151 -12.12 -11.88 -7.96
N GLY A 152 -11.30 -11.64 -8.99
CA GLY A 152 -9.84 -11.53 -8.89
C GLY A 152 -9.14 -12.89 -9.00
N ARG A 153 -7.82 -12.86 -9.23
CA ARG A 153 -7.00 -14.06 -9.51
C ARG A 153 -7.04 -15.11 -8.40
N LYS A 154 -7.27 -14.68 -7.15
CA LYS A 154 -7.34 -15.55 -5.96
C LYS A 154 -8.77 -15.71 -5.42
N SER A 155 -9.78 -15.16 -6.11
CA SER A 155 -11.18 -15.14 -5.67
C SER A 155 -11.40 -14.55 -4.25
N ARG A 156 -10.59 -13.56 -3.87
CA ARG A 156 -10.63 -12.90 -2.55
C ARG A 156 -11.27 -11.51 -2.58
N ARG A 157 -11.99 -11.20 -3.66
CA ARG A 157 -12.81 -10.00 -3.75
C ARG A 157 -14.27 -10.42 -3.84
N LEU A 158 -15.09 -10.04 -2.88
CA LEU A 158 -16.54 -10.22 -2.98
C LEU A 158 -17.15 -9.05 -3.75
N ILE A 159 -17.98 -9.34 -4.73
CA ILE A 159 -18.80 -8.35 -5.43
C ILE A 159 -20.19 -8.35 -4.82
N VAL A 160 -20.65 -7.17 -4.38
CA VAL A 160 -21.93 -6.95 -3.73
C VAL A 160 -22.74 -5.95 -4.55
N SER A 161 -23.96 -6.29 -4.95
CA SER A 161 -24.91 -5.32 -5.50
C SER A 161 -25.33 -4.38 -4.38
N ALA A 162 -25.41 -3.08 -4.64
CA ALA A 162 -25.82 -2.10 -3.64
C ALA A 162 -26.80 -1.07 -4.22
N ASP A 163 -27.79 -0.65 -3.44
CA ASP A 163 -28.76 0.36 -3.85
C ASP A 163 -28.06 1.72 -4.06
N PRO A 164 -28.03 2.28 -5.30
CA PRO A 164 -27.42 3.58 -5.57
C PRO A 164 -28.10 4.74 -4.82
N ALA A 165 -29.37 4.59 -4.44
CA ALA A 165 -30.13 5.64 -3.76
C ALA A 165 -29.89 5.67 -2.24
N LYS A 166 -29.10 4.72 -1.71
CA LYS A 166 -28.84 4.57 -0.27
C LYS A 166 -27.36 4.78 0.01
N ARG A 167 -27.07 5.01 1.29
CA ARG A 167 -25.71 5.14 1.80
C ARG A 167 -25.42 4.06 2.84
N PRO A 168 -24.21 3.50 2.85
CA PRO A 168 -23.81 2.59 3.91
C PRO A 168 -23.53 3.31 5.23
N PRO A 169 -23.48 2.58 6.35
CA PRO A 169 -23.10 3.12 7.66
C PRO A 169 -21.69 3.71 7.72
N TRP A 170 -20.81 3.39 6.76
CA TRP A 170 -19.43 3.88 6.67
C TRP A 170 -19.24 5.06 5.70
N GLY A 171 -20.32 5.63 5.16
CA GLY A 171 -20.31 6.87 4.36
C GLY A 171 -20.72 6.67 2.92
N SER A 172 -19.82 6.12 2.09
CA SER A 172 -20.03 5.91 0.65
C SER A 172 -19.79 4.45 0.25
N TRP A 173 -20.39 4.02 -0.86
CA TRP A 173 -20.10 2.71 -1.45
C TRP A 173 -18.67 2.58 -1.99
N TYR A 174 -18.03 3.71 -2.31
CA TYR A 174 -16.70 3.74 -2.91
C TYR A 174 -15.59 4.15 -1.93
N TRP A 175 -15.94 4.84 -0.85
CA TRP A 175 -15.00 5.41 0.10
C TRP A 175 -15.48 5.22 1.53
N ILE A 176 -14.53 4.96 2.43
CA ILE A 176 -14.78 4.86 3.87
C ILE A 176 -14.52 6.24 4.47
N GLU A 177 -15.53 6.84 5.09
CA GLU A 177 -15.47 8.20 5.61
C GLU A 177 -15.88 8.23 7.09
N ASP A 178 -17.17 8.06 7.36
CA ASP A 178 -17.77 8.40 8.66
C ASP A 178 -17.52 7.35 9.75
N ASN A 179 -17.50 6.06 9.38
CA ASN A 179 -17.40 4.97 10.35
C ASN A 179 -16.62 3.77 9.80
N PRO A 180 -15.27 3.85 9.75
CA PRO A 180 -14.43 2.75 9.26
C PRO A 180 -14.58 1.45 10.04
N ARG A 181 -15.00 1.52 11.30
CA ARG A 181 -15.23 0.34 12.15
C ARG A 181 -16.46 -0.45 11.70
N ALA A 182 -17.50 0.21 11.18
CA ALA A 182 -18.67 -0.47 10.64
C ALA A 182 -18.31 -1.34 9.42
N PHE A 183 -17.51 -0.81 8.48
CA PHE A 183 -17.04 -1.60 7.34
C PHE A 183 -16.15 -2.76 7.79
N THR A 184 -15.26 -2.52 8.76
CA THR A 184 -14.38 -3.57 9.31
C THR A 184 -15.19 -4.70 9.96
N ALA A 185 -16.22 -4.36 10.74
CA ALA A 185 -17.11 -5.34 11.37
C ALA A 185 -17.92 -6.12 10.32
N PHE A 186 -18.45 -5.44 9.30
CA PHE A 186 -19.16 -6.08 8.19
C PHE A 186 -18.26 -7.07 7.43
N ARG A 187 -17.05 -6.66 7.04
CA ARG A 187 -16.10 -7.55 6.36
C ARG A 187 -15.71 -8.74 7.23
N ARG A 188 -15.57 -8.55 8.54
CA ARG A 188 -15.33 -9.65 9.48
C ARG A 188 -16.47 -10.65 9.48
N ALA A 189 -17.71 -10.18 9.58
CA ALA A 189 -18.89 -11.06 9.54
C ALA A 189 -18.99 -11.86 8.23
N VAL A 190 -18.66 -11.23 7.09
CA VAL A 190 -18.56 -11.92 5.80
C VAL A 190 -17.50 -13.03 5.85
N ASN A 191 -16.30 -12.73 6.34
CA ASN A 191 -15.21 -13.71 6.45
C ASN A 191 -15.53 -14.85 7.41
N ASP A 192 -16.16 -14.56 8.54
CA ASP A 192 -16.58 -15.57 9.51
C ASP A 192 -17.59 -16.55 8.87
N ALA A 193 -18.48 -16.05 8.01
CA ALA A 193 -19.50 -16.86 7.33
C ALA A 193 -18.98 -17.75 6.20
N ILE A 194 -17.84 -17.40 5.58
CA ILE A 194 -17.26 -18.15 4.46
C ILE A 194 -15.98 -18.91 4.83
N SER A 195 -15.55 -18.82 6.09
CA SER A 195 -14.37 -19.54 6.59
C SER A 195 -14.40 -21.03 6.20
N PRO A 196 -13.29 -21.61 5.69
CA PRO A 196 -11.92 -21.07 5.68
C PRO A 196 -11.58 -20.15 4.48
N LEU A 197 -12.54 -19.85 3.59
CA LEU A 197 -12.35 -18.81 2.59
C LEU A 197 -12.26 -17.44 3.28
N GLU A 198 -11.55 -16.51 2.65
CA GLU A 198 -11.48 -15.13 3.13
C GLU A 198 -11.46 -14.16 1.95
N VAL A 199 -12.06 -13.01 2.17
CA VAL A 199 -12.00 -11.86 1.28
C VAL A 199 -11.09 -10.78 1.87
N ASP A 200 -10.19 -10.30 1.02
CA ASP A 200 -9.32 -9.16 1.30
C ASP A 200 -10.07 -7.86 1.00
N ASP A 201 -11.02 -7.91 0.07
CA ASP A 201 -11.71 -6.75 -0.51
C ASP A 201 -13.21 -7.04 -0.75
N ILE A 202 -14.04 -6.00 -0.60
CA ILE A 202 -15.47 -6.04 -0.92
C ILE A 202 -15.76 -4.85 -1.83
N THR A 203 -16.18 -5.13 -3.06
CA THR A 203 -16.53 -4.10 -4.03
C THR A 203 -18.04 -4.00 -4.17
N PHE A 204 -18.58 -2.79 -4.05
CA PHE A 204 -19.99 -2.51 -4.25
C PHE A 204 -20.26 -2.08 -5.69
N ASN A 205 -21.16 -2.79 -6.36
CA ASN A 205 -21.64 -2.50 -7.70
C ASN A 205 -23.06 -1.93 -7.62
N THR A 206 -23.18 -0.63 -7.83
CA THR A 206 -24.47 0.06 -7.83
C THR A 206 -25.22 -0.05 -9.16
N ASN A 207 -24.52 -0.31 -10.27
CA ASN A 207 -25.13 -0.50 -11.59
C ASN A 207 -25.88 -1.84 -11.70
N GLY A 208 -25.51 -2.82 -10.86
CA GLY A 208 -26.16 -4.13 -10.81
C GLY A 208 -27.42 -4.20 -9.95
N TRP A 209 -27.88 -3.06 -9.40
CA TRP A 209 -29.04 -3.03 -8.50
C TRP A 209 -30.37 -3.28 -9.22
N GLU A 210 -30.59 -2.58 -10.34
CA GLU A 210 -31.85 -2.62 -11.11
C GLU A 210 -32.14 -4.00 -11.72
N VAL A 211 -31.09 -4.70 -12.19
CA VAL A 211 -31.21 -6.02 -12.83
C VAL A 211 -31.63 -7.12 -11.84
N LEU A 212 -31.40 -6.93 -10.54
CA LEU A 212 -31.69 -7.92 -9.50
C LEU A 212 -32.98 -7.66 -8.73
N HIS A 213 -33.66 -6.53 -8.98
CA HIS A 213 -34.82 -6.07 -8.21
C HIS A 213 -36.06 -5.70 -9.06
N THR A 214 -36.05 -6.00 -10.36
CA THR A 214 -37.27 -6.25 -11.18
C THR A 214 -37.70 -7.70 -11.08
#